data_AF-A0AAD9UE40-F1
#
_entry.id   AF-A0AAD9UE40-F1
#
_cell.length_a   1.000
_cell.length_b   1.000
_cell.length_c   1.000
_cell.angle_alpha   90.00
_cell.angle_beta   90.00
_cell.angle_gamma   90.00
#
_symmetry.space_group_name_H-M   'P 1'
#
loop_
_entity.id
_entity.type
_entity.pdbx_description
1 polymer ?
#
loop_
_entity_poly.entity_id
_entity_poly.type
_entity_poly.pdbx_seq_one_letter_code
_entity_poly.pdbx_strand_id
1 'polypeptide(L)' 'MMENDTPIYVNNTQIENVESYIYLGQRYSTRDKYQDKEIQRRITAGWTAFAKHRDIFKGNTCLK' A
#
# COMPACT_ATOMS: atom_id res chain seq x y z
N MET A 1 -3.42 -2.22 30.34
CA MET A 1 -2.60 -1.15 29.75
C MET A 1 -3.50 -0.45 28.75
N MET A 2 -3.88 0.81 28.98
CA MET A 2 -4.78 1.54 28.09
C MET A 2 -3.93 2.16 26.98
N GLU A 3 -4.01 1.57 25.80
CA GLU A 3 -3.46 2.13 24.56
C GLU A 3 -4.33 3.33 24.17
N ASN A 4 -3.72 4.40 23.65
CA ASN A 4 -4.38 5.68 23.40
C ASN A 4 -5.67 5.50 22.55
N ASP A 5 -6.83 5.64 23.20
CA ASP A 5 -8.16 5.37 22.64
C ASP A 5 -8.69 6.53 21.78
N THR A 6 -7.79 7.36 21.25
CA THR A 6 -8.17 8.51 20.43
C THR A 6 -8.67 7.98 19.08
N PRO A 7 -9.95 8.17 18.75
CA PRO A 7 -10.51 7.66 17.50
C PRO A 7 -9.82 8.32 16.30
N ILE A 8 -9.33 7.49 15.39
CA ILE A 8 -8.71 7.95 14.13
C ILE A 8 -9.80 8.06 13.08
N TYR A 9 -9.87 9.21 12.41
CA TYR A 9 -10.81 9.46 11.32
C TYR A 9 -10.06 9.66 10.00
N VAL A 10 -10.52 9.00 8.94
CA VAL A 10 -10.09 9.24 7.55
C VAL A 10 -11.32 9.51 6.72
N ASN A 11 -11.37 10.66 6.05
CA ASN A 11 -12.51 11.09 5.22
C ASN A 11 -13.85 10.95 5.96
N ASN A 12 -13.91 11.48 7.19
CA ASN A 12 -15.08 11.41 8.08
C ASN A 12 -15.53 9.99 8.49
N THR A 13 -14.73 8.97 8.17
CA THR A 13 -14.97 7.58 8.57
C THR A 13 -14.05 7.26 9.74
N GLN A 14 -14.63 6.84 10.87
CA GLN A 14 -13.87 6.34 12.00
C GLN A 14 -13.24 4.99 11.62
N ILE A 15 -11.92 4.88 11.76
CA ILE A 15 -11.21 3.63 11.52
C ILE A 15 -11.19 2.82 12.83
N GLU A 16 -11.56 1.55 12.73
CA GLU A 16 -11.49 0.60 13.84
C GLU A 16 -10.05 0.16 14.09
N ASN A 17 -9.64 0.10 15.36
CA ASN A 17 -8.37 -0.51 15.74
C ASN A 17 -8.55 -2.04 15.74
N VAL A 18 -7.92 -2.71 14.76
CA VAL A 18 -7.99 -4.16 14.60
C VAL A 18 -6.59 -4.77 14.60
N GLU A 19 -6.48 -5.99 15.13
CA GLU A 19 -5.23 -6.75 15.14
C GLU A 19 -4.73 -7.09 13.72
N SER A 20 -5.66 -7.31 12.79
CA SER A 20 -5.35 -7.61 11.40
C SER A 20 -6.52 -7.31 10.47
N TYR A 21 -6.23 -7.03 9.19
CA TYR A 21 -7.21 -6.76 8.15
C TYR A 21 -6.85 -7.47 6.84
N ILE A 22 -7.82 -7.64 5.93
CA ILE A 22 -7.57 -8.15 4.58
C ILE A 22 -7.59 -6.97 3.59
N TYR A 23 -6.52 -6.83 2.82
CA TYR A 23 -6.43 -5.86 1.74
C TYR A 23 -6.03 -6.56 0.44
N LEU A 24 -6.91 -6.48 -0.56
CA LEU A 24 -6.74 -7.12 -1.88
C LEU A 24 -6.42 -8.63 -1.79
N GLY A 25 -7.13 -9.34 -0.90
CA GLY A 25 -6.97 -10.79 -0.71
C GLY A 25 -5.79 -11.22 0.17
N GLN A 26 -5.00 -10.27 0.67
CA GLN A 26 -3.85 -10.55 1.53
C GLN A 26 -4.13 -10.06 2.96
N ARG A 27 -3.80 -10.88 3.96
CA ARG A 27 -3.95 -10.54 5.39
C ARG A 27 -2.75 -9.72 5.86
N TYR A 28 -3.02 -8.62 6.55
CA TYR A 28 -2.03 -7.74 7.17
C TYR A 28 -2.30 -7.68 8.67
N SER A 29 -1.26 -7.90 9.48
CA SER A 29 -1.33 -7.81 10.93
C SER A 29 -0.50 -6.63 11.41
N THR A 30 -1.00 -5.87 12.38
CA THR A 30 -0.25 -4.79 13.05
C THR A 30 0.79 -5.35 14.03
N ARG A 31 0.65 -6.63 14.45
CA ARG A 31 1.62 -7.31 15.32
C ARG A 31 2.90 -7.74 14.60
N ASP A 32 2.85 -7.90 13.28
CA ASP A 32 4.04 -8.20 12.50
C ASP A 32 4.89 -6.93 12.35
N LYS A 33 5.93 -6.83 13.19
CA LYS A 33 6.95 -5.76 13.16
C LYS A 33 7.67 -5.61 11.81
N TYR A 34 7.38 -6.47 10.84
CA TYR A 34 8.04 -6.57 9.55
C TYR A 34 7.08 -6.30 8.38
N GLN A 35 6.47 -5.10 8.37
CA GLN A 35 5.82 -4.59 7.16
C GLN A 35 6.82 -4.30 6.03
N ASP A 36 8.12 -4.33 6.33
CA ASP A 36 9.21 -4.17 5.36
C ASP A 36 9.04 -5.04 4.11
N LYS A 37 8.60 -6.30 4.27
CA LYS A 37 8.36 -7.20 3.13
C LYS A 37 7.27 -6.67 2.20
N GLU A 38 6.17 -6.15 2.76
CA GLU A 38 5.09 -5.57 1.96
C GLU A 38 5.53 -4.25 1.32
N ILE A 39 6.25 -3.41 2.05
CA ILE A 39 6.79 -2.15 1.54
C ILE A 39 7.73 -2.43 0.35
N GLN A 40 8.67 -3.36 0.49
CA GLN A 40 9.58 -3.78 -0.58
C GLN A 40 8.83 -4.38 -1.78
N ARG A 41 7.78 -5.18 -1.53
CA ARG A 41 6.93 -5.73 -2.59
C ARG A 41 6.24 -4.62 -3.38
N ARG A 42 5.67 -3.61 -2.71
CA ARG A 42 5.02 -2.46 -3.35
C ARG A 42 6.00 -1.60 -4.16
N ILE A 43 7.18 -1.33 -3.61
CA ILE A 43 8.26 -0.62 -4.32
C ILE A 43 8.64 -1.36 -5.61
N THR A 44 8.87 -2.68 -5.51
CA THR A 44 9.24 -3.52 -6.66
C THR A 44 8.14 -3.55 -7.72
N ALA A 45 6.87 -3.69 -7.30
CA ALA A 45 5.73 -3.65 -8.20
C ALA A 45 5.61 -2.30 -8.92
N GLY A 46 5.80 -1.19 -8.20
CA GLY A 46 5.81 0.16 -8.77
C GLY A 46 6.90 0.34 -9.83
N TRP A 47 8.14 -0.07 -9.54
CA TRP A 47 9.24 -0.03 -10.51
C TRP A 47 8.98 -0.92 -11.73
N THR A 48 8.40 -2.10 -11.52
CA THR A 48 8.04 -3.02 -12.62
C THR A 48 6.99 -2.39 -13.53
N ALA A 49 5.94 -1.80 -12.95
CA ALA A 49 4.90 -1.11 -13.71
C ALA A 49 5.49 0.09 -14.49
N PHE A 50 6.35 0.89 -13.86
CA PHE A 50 7.04 1.98 -14.54
C PHE A 50 7.90 1.47 -15.70
N ALA A 51 8.75 0.47 -15.48
CA ALA A 51 9.63 -0.07 -16.50
C ALA A 51 8.86 -0.58 -17.73
N LYS A 52 7.69 -1.20 -17.52
CA LYS A 52 6.80 -1.68 -18.59
C LYS A 52 6.20 -0.55 -19.44
N HIS A 53 5.95 0.62 -18.84
CA HIS A 53 5.28 1.74 -19.51
C HIS A 53 6.21 2.94 -19.77
N ARG A 54 7.51 2.79 -19.50
CA ARG A 54 8.51 3.88 -19.59
C ARG A 54 8.53 4.56 -20.96
N ASP A 55 8.19 3.84 -22.03
CA ASP A 55 8.24 4.36 -23.39
C ASP A 55 7.11 5.36 -23.68
N ILE A 56 5.97 5.26 -22.96
CA ILE A 56 4.92 6.29 -22.94
C ILE A 56 5.49 7.60 -22.39
N PHE A 57 6.25 7.52 -21.29
CA PHE A 57 6.84 8.69 -20.64
C PHE A 57 8.02 9.29 -21.40
N LYS A 58 8.62 8.57 -22.36
CA LYS A 58 9.69 9.09 -23.22
C LYS A 58 9.18 9.96 -24.37
N GLY A 59 7.86 10.09 -24.55
CA GLY A 59 7.28 10.87 -25.65
C GLY A 59 7.47 10.25 -27.04
N ASN A 60 8.08 9.07 -27.14
CA ASN A 60 8.25 8.30 -28.38
C ASN A 60 7.00 7.48 -28.70
N THR A 61 5.81 8.01 -28.44
CA THR A 61 4.57 7.45 -28.95
C THR A 61 4.43 7.82 -30.42
N CYS A 62 5.31 7.28 -31.26
CA CYS A 62 4.98 7.13 -32.67
C CYS A 62 3.89 6.05 -32.73
N LEU A 63 2.63 6.48 -32.58
CA LEU A 63 1.48 5.69 -33.01
C LEU A 63 1.69 5.42 -34.50
N LYS A 64 1.98 4.16 -34.84
CA LYS A 64 1.88 3.67 -36.22
C LYS A 64 0.44 3.26 -36.50
#